data_AF-A0A6J5AP32-F1
#
_entry.id   AF-A0A6J5AP32-F1
#
_cell.length_a   1.000
_cell.length_b   1.000
_cell.length_c   1.000
_cell.angle_alpha   90.00
_cell.angle_beta   90.00
_cell.angle_gamma   90.00
#
_symmetry.space_group_name_H-M   'P 1'
#
loop_
_entity.id
_entity.type
_entity.pdbx_description
1 polymer ?
#
loop_
_entity_poly.entity_id
_entity_poly.type
_entity_poly.pdbx_seq_one_letter_code
_entity_poly.pdbx_strand_id
1 'polypeptide(L)'
;MIYAVIAFGYQLTFATSGTLNFGQGEALMLGALVGLTLVGLGVNYWVMIPIVCIFGFAQGVLVERVGVRPAIKTRSEFGWIMATIALGIIFKNVAENIWGRDDLRFPSPLPEAPIEVLGANVLPMELLVVFGALAMMLLVEVFNRKSIYGKAFVATSNDRDAAGLMGINTGMVITFSYALSSLTAAFAGVLVAPLTLTGATMGAVLGLKAFAVAIIGGLSSGMGVVVGGLILGIAETTTGFYLSTGYKDVPGLVLLLLVLTFKPAGLFGKTAIKKV
;
A
#
# COMPACT_ATOMS: atom_id res chain seq x y z
N MET A 1 11.41 0.81 -1.70
CA MET A 1 10.74 0.10 -0.58
C MET A 1 9.34 0.61 -0.27
N ILE A 2 9.09 1.93 -0.29
CA ILE A 2 7.74 2.49 -0.06
C ILE A 2 6.69 1.89 -1.00
N TYR A 3 6.96 1.86 -2.31
CA TYR A 3 6.05 1.25 -3.28
C TYR A 3 5.77 -0.22 -2.97
N ALA A 4 6.76 -0.96 -2.46
CA ALA A 4 6.63 -2.36 -2.12
C ALA A 4 5.64 -2.55 -0.95
N VAL A 5 5.68 -1.70 0.08
CA VAL A 5 4.77 -1.79 1.25
C VAL A 5 3.33 -1.53 0.84
N ILE A 6 3.12 -0.52 0.01
CA ILE A 6 1.79 -0.17 -0.50
C ILE A 6 1.28 -1.31 -1.41
N ALA A 7 2.13 -1.78 -2.32
CA ALA A 7 1.84 -2.92 -3.20
C ALA A 7 1.52 -4.19 -2.40
N PHE A 8 2.16 -4.39 -1.24
CA PHE A 8 1.88 -5.52 -0.36
C PHE A 8 0.46 -5.42 0.21
N GLY A 9 0.01 -4.22 0.59
CA GLY A 9 -1.40 -3.98 0.94
C GLY A 9 -2.37 -4.27 -0.20
N TYR A 10 -2.01 -3.98 -1.47
CA TYR A 10 -2.83 -4.39 -2.62
C TYR A 10 -2.92 -5.91 -2.72
N GLN A 11 -1.80 -6.62 -2.54
CA GLN A 11 -1.75 -8.09 -2.55
C GLN A 11 -2.60 -8.70 -1.43
N LEU A 12 -2.65 -8.11 -0.23
CA LEU A 12 -3.51 -8.60 0.85
C LEU A 12 -5.00 -8.58 0.46
N THR A 13 -5.48 -7.45 -0.05
CA THR A 13 -6.89 -7.33 -0.48
C THR A 13 -7.21 -8.34 -1.58
N PHE A 14 -6.39 -8.35 -2.64
CA PHE A 14 -6.59 -9.24 -3.77
C PHE A 14 -6.58 -10.71 -3.39
N ALA A 15 -5.65 -11.13 -2.51
CA ALA A 15 -5.54 -12.51 -2.08
C ALA A 15 -6.82 -13.01 -1.39
N THR A 16 -7.54 -12.18 -0.63
CA THR A 16 -8.74 -12.61 0.11
C THR A 16 -10.07 -12.42 -0.61
N SER A 17 -10.21 -11.34 -1.38
CA SER A 17 -11.50 -10.98 -1.98
C SER A 17 -11.51 -11.08 -3.50
N GLY A 18 -10.35 -11.23 -4.14
CA GLY A 18 -10.22 -11.09 -5.60
C GLY A 18 -10.46 -9.66 -6.09
N THR A 19 -10.56 -8.70 -5.17
CA THR A 19 -10.79 -7.28 -5.44
C THR A 19 -9.62 -6.45 -4.94
N LEU A 20 -9.43 -5.29 -5.55
CA LEU A 20 -8.40 -4.31 -5.17
C LEU A 20 -9.05 -3.13 -4.45
N ASN A 21 -8.25 -2.40 -3.67
CA ASN A 21 -8.69 -1.12 -3.13
C ASN A 21 -8.09 0.03 -3.94
N PHE A 22 -8.80 0.53 -4.97
CA PHE A 22 -8.29 1.67 -5.74
C PHE A 22 -8.14 2.95 -4.90
N GLY A 23 -8.85 3.05 -3.77
CA GLY A 23 -8.70 4.13 -2.78
C GLY A 23 -7.54 3.94 -1.79
N GLN A 24 -6.69 2.92 -1.96
CA GLN A 24 -5.57 2.66 -1.04
C GLN A 24 -4.51 3.76 -1.06
N GLY A 25 -4.29 4.42 -2.20
CA GLY A 25 -3.45 5.61 -2.27
C GLY A 25 -3.94 6.74 -1.35
N GLU A 26 -5.25 6.87 -1.21
CA GLU A 26 -5.85 7.88 -0.32
C GLU A 26 -5.70 7.50 1.16
N ALA A 27 -5.64 6.20 1.48
CA ALA A 27 -5.29 5.75 2.83
C ALA A 27 -3.86 6.17 3.21
N LEU A 28 -2.94 6.10 2.24
CA LEU A 28 -1.57 6.58 2.40
C LEU A 28 -1.52 8.09 2.62
N MET A 29 -2.24 8.85 1.78
CA MET A 29 -2.31 10.31 1.90
C MET A 29 -2.90 10.73 3.25
N LEU A 30 -4.05 10.16 3.63
CA LEU A 30 -4.67 10.46 4.92
C LEU A 30 -3.78 10.05 6.08
N GLY A 31 -3.05 8.93 5.98
CA GLY A 31 -2.07 8.53 6.99
C GLY A 31 -0.98 9.58 7.19
N ALA A 32 -0.44 10.11 6.09
CA ALA A 32 0.56 11.18 6.13
C ALA A 32 -0.01 12.48 6.72
N LEU A 33 -1.20 12.91 6.28
CA LEU A 33 -1.83 14.16 6.75
C LEU A 33 -2.27 14.10 8.22
N VAL A 34 -2.85 12.98 8.65
CA VAL A 34 -3.18 12.75 10.07
C VAL A 34 -1.91 12.70 10.90
N GLY A 35 -0.85 12.03 10.40
CA GLY A 35 0.46 12.03 11.05
C GLY A 35 1.02 13.44 11.20
N LEU A 36 0.88 14.28 10.17
CA LEU A 36 1.35 15.67 10.18
C LEU A 36 0.61 16.48 11.24
N THR A 37 -0.72 16.34 11.31
CA THR A 37 -1.53 16.99 12.35
C THR A 37 -1.11 16.55 13.75
N LEU A 38 -0.91 15.25 13.97
CA LEU A 38 -0.51 14.73 15.28
C LEU A 38 0.84 15.29 15.74
N VAL A 39 1.84 15.33 14.84
CA VAL A 39 3.14 15.92 15.16
C VAL A 39 3.02 17.44 15.36
N GLY A 40 2.19 18.12 14.57
CA GLY A 40 1.89 19.55 14.74
C GLY A 40 1.22 19.87 16.08
N LEU A 41 0.46 18.94 16.65
CA LEU A 41 -0.12 19.04 18.00
C LEU A 41 0.87 18.70 19.13
N GLY A 42 2.12 18.38 18.80
CA GLY A 42 3.17 18.04 19.76
C GLY A 42 3.21 16.56 20.17
N VAL A 43 2.48 15.67 19.49
CA VAL A 43 2.59 14.23 19.72
C VAL A 43 3.96 13.76 19.27
N ASN A 44 4.64 12.98 20.13
CA ASN A 44 5.93 12.38 19.80
C ASN A 44 5.82 11.53 18.52
N TYR A 45 6.77 11.70 17.60
CA TYR A 45 6.83 11.00 16.32
C TYR A 45 6.62 9.48 16.45
N TRP A 46 7.24 8.84 17.46
CA TRP A 46 7.13 7.39 17.67
C TRP A 46 5.75 6.95 18.16
N VAL A 47 5.04 7.81 18.88
CA VAL A 47 3.68 7.57 19.37
C VAL A 47 2.64 7.85 18.28
N MET A 48 2.96 8.76 17.35
CA MET A 48 2.11 9.04 16.19
C MET A 48 1.98 7.82 15.26
N ILE A 49 3.05 7.03 15.08
CA ILE A 49 3.04 5.83 14.23
C ILE A 49 1.89 4.85 14.57
N PRO A 50 1.75 4.33 15.80
CA PRO A 50 0.67 3.41 16.13
C PRO A 50 -0.72 4.06 16.02
N ILE A 51 -0.85 5.37 16.30
CA ILE A 51 -2.12 6.10 16.16
C ILE A 51 -2.54 6.13 14.68
N VAL A 52 -1.61 6.45 13.78
CA VAL A 52 -1.88 6.45 12.34
C VAL A 52 -2.17 5.05 11.82
N CYS A 53 -1.51 4.02 12.34
CA CYS A 53 -1.83 2.63 12.00
C CYS A 53 -3.27 2.27 12.40
N ILE A 54 -3.72 2.67 13.59
CA ILE A 54 -5.11 2.46 14.04
C ILE A 54 -6.10 3.23 13.17
N PHE A 55 -5.77 4.48 12.81
CA PHE A 55 -6.58 5.27 11.89
C PHE A 55 -6.68 4.59 10.51
N GLY A 56 -5.56 4.15 9.94
CA GLY A 56 -5.52 3.42 8.67
C GLY A 56 -6.33 2.11 8.73
N PHE A 57 -6.24 1.37 9.85
CA PHE A 57 -7.06 0.19 10.08
C PHE A 57 -8.55 0.53 10.04
N ALA A 58 -8.99 1.55 10.77
CA ALA A 58 -10.38 1.99 10.80
C ALA A 58 -10.86 2.47 9.41
N GLN A 59 -10.01 3.20 8.68
CA GLN A 59 -10.29 3.66 7.33
C GLN A 59 -10.47 2.50 6.36
N GLY A 60 -9.65 1.45 6.44
CA GLY A 60 -9.82 0.23 5.64
C GLY A 60 -11.11 -0.53 5.95
N VAL A 61 -11.48 -0.64 7.23
CA VAL A 61 -12.78 -1.22 7.64
C VAL A 61 -13.94 -0.40 7.06
N LEU A 62 -13.84 0.93 7.07
CA LEU A 62 -14.86 1.81 6.53
C LEU A 62 -15.01 1.64 5.01
N VAL A 63 -13.89 1.60 4.28
CA VAL A 63 -13.88 1.38 2.83
C VAL A 63 -14.52 0.04 2.46
N GLU A 64 -14.18 -1.02 3.19
CA GLU A 64 -14.77 -2.34 2.94
C GLU A 64 -16.27 -2.32 3.24
N ARG A 65 -16.70 -1.82 4.39
CA ARG A 65 -18.11 -1.90 4.80
C ARG A 65 -19.04 -1.00 4.00
N VAL A 66 -18.58 0.19 3.63
CA VAL A 66 -19.40 1.21 2.97
C VAL A 66 -19.29 1.12 1.46
N GLY A 67 -18.10 0.85 0.91
CA GLY A 67 -17.87 0.80 -0.52
C GLY A 67 -17.97 -0.60 -1.09
N VAL A 68 -17.06 -1.47 -0.65
CA VAL A 68 -16.81 -2.76 -1.33
C VAL A 68 -17.91 -3.78 -1.03
N ARG A 69 -18.29 -3.94 0.24
CA ARG A 69 -19.25 -4.96 0.68
C ARG A 69 -20.64 -4.77 0.06
N PRO A 70 -21.21 -3.55 -0.02
CA PRO A 70 -22.48 -3.33 -0.69
C PRO A 70 -22.36 -3.55 -2.20
N ALA A 71 -21.26 -3.08 -2.82
CA ALA A 71 -21.05 -3.23 -4.24
C ALA A 71 -20.95 -4.71 -4.69
N ILE A 72 -20.26 -5.55 -3.91
CA ILE A 72 -20.18 -7.00 -4.16
C ILE A 72 -21.57 -7.65 -4.03
N LYS A 73 -22.38 -7.24 -3.04
CA LYS A 73 -23.73 -7.81 -2.85
C LYS A 73 -24.67 -7.52 -4.02
N THR A 74 -24.53 -6.36 -4.66
CA THR A 74 -25.35 -5.96 -5.83
C THR A 74 -24.94 -6.68 -7.12
N ARG A 75 -23.95 -7.60 -7.08
CA ARG A 75 -23.45 -8.39 -8.23
C ARG A 75 -23.04 -7.56 -9.46
N SER A 76 -22.65 -6.30 -9.27
CA SER A 76 -22.03 -5.53 -10.33
C SER A 76 -20.56 -5.99 -10.49
N GLU A 77 -20.19 -6.49 -11.66
CA GLU A 77 -18.82 -6.99 -11.94
C GLU A 77 -17.73 -5.96 -11.63
N PHE A 78 -18.04 -4.67 -11.84
CA PHE A 78 -17.12 -3.54 -11.64
C PHE A 78 -17.54 -2.59 -10.52
N GLY A 79 -18.61 -2.91 -9.79
CA GLY A 79 -19.19 -2.00 -8.78
C GLY A 79 -18.22 -1.64 -7.66
N TRP A 80 -17.36 -2.57 -7.25
CA TRP A 80 -16.37 -2.34 -6.18
C TRP A 80 -15.25 -1.39 -6.62
N ILE A 81 -14.88 -1.39 -7.91
CA ILE A 81 -13.90 -0.45 -8.47
C ILE A 81 -14.47 0.96 -8.39
N MET A 82 -15.67 1.16 -8.91
CA MET A 82 -16.33 2.46 -8.90
C MET A 82 -16.56 2.98 -7.47
N ALA A 83 -16.94 2.10 -6.55
CA ALA A 83 -17.13 2.46 -5.14
C ALA A 83 -15.82 2.90 -4.47
N THR A 84 -14.71 2.18 -4.70
CA THR A 84 -13.40 2.54 -4.11
C THR A 84 -12.80 3.80 -4.71
N ILE A 85 -12.99 4.03 -6.01
CA ILE A 85 -12.62 5.30 -6.66
C ILE A 85 -13.47 6.45 -6.11
N ALA A 86 -14.78 6.27 -5.99
CA ALA A 86 -15.67 7.31 -5.46
C ALA A 86 -15.31 7.67 -4.01
N LEU A 87 -15.08 6.68 -3.14
CA LEU A 87 -14.60 6.90 -1.79
C LEU A 87 -13.22 7.58 -1.78
N GLY A 88 -12.33 7.19 -2.68
CA GLY A 88 -11.02 7.83 -2.83
C GLY A 88 -11.15 9.32 -3.16
N ILE A 89 -11.99 9.68 -4.13
CA ILE A 89 -12.28 11.07 -4.48
C ILE A 89 -12.86 11.82 -3.28
N ILE A 90 -13.78 11.22 -2.52
CA ILE A 90 -14.34 11.83 -1.31
C ILE A 90 -13.22 12.09 -0.29
N PHE A 91 -12.37 11.12 -0.01
CA PHE A 91 -11.25 11.28 0.93
C PHE A 91 -10.27 12.36 0.49
N LYS A 92 -9.93 12.40 -0.80
CA LYS A 92 -9.10 13.46 -1.36
C LYS A 92 -9.72 14.84 -1.16
N ASN A 93 -11.01 15.01 -1.48
CA ASN A 93 -11.70 16.29 -1.31
C ASN A 93 -11.82 16.70 0.16
N VAL A 94 -12.08 15.75 1.07
CA VAL A 94 -12.07 16.00 2.51
C VAL A 94 -10.69 16.43 2.98
N ALA A 95 -9.63 15.80 2.46
CA ALA A 95 -8.26 16.17 2.77
C ALA A 95 -7.92 17.59 2.27
N GLU A 96 -8.26 17.91 1.02
CA GLU A 96 -8.07 19.27 0.47
C GLU A 96 -8.85 20.33 1.26
N ASN A 97 -10.01 19.98 1.81
CA ASN A 97 -10.83 20.92 2.57
C ASN A 97 -10.25 21.20 3.97
N ILE A 98 -9.66 20.19 4.63
CA ILE A 98 -9.14 20.31 5.99
C ILE A 98 -7.70 20.84 6.00
N TRP A 99 -6.83 20.33 5.14
CA TRP A 99 -5.39 20.66 5.13
C TRP A 99 -5.01 21.67 4.04
N GLY A 100 -5.90 21.95 3.10
CA GLY A 100 -5.60 22.76 1.92
C GLY A 100 -5.02 21.94 0.77
N ARG A 101 -4.72 22.63 -0.33
CA ARG A 101 -4.15 22.04 -1.55
C ARG A 101 -2.63 22.15 -1.62
N ASP A 102 -2.05 22.89 -0.68
CA ASP A 102 -0.62 23.15 -0.67
C ASP A 102 0.13 21.94 -0.12
N ASP A 103 1.32 21.76 -0.68
CA ASP A 103 2.26 20.73 -0.27
C ASP A 103 2.95 21.14 1.03
N LEU A 104 2.67 20.38 2.09
CA LEU A 104 3.16 20.65 3.44
C LEU A 104 4.46 19.88 3.72
N ARG A 105 5.39 20.53 4.42
CA ARG A 105 6.62 19.89 4.89
C ARG A 105 6.33 19.09 6.16
N PHE A 106 6.81 17.85 6.19
CA PHE A 106 6.70 16.99 7.35
C PHE A 106 7.97 17.10 8.21
N PRO A 107 7.87 17.38 9.52
CA PRO A 107 9.03 17.45 10.41
C PRO A 107 9.70 16.08 10.56
N SER A 108 10.99 16.00 10.19
CA SER A 108 11.80 14.78 10.36
C SER A 108 12.21 14.59 11.84
N PRO A 109 12.10 13.37 12.40
CA PRO A 109 12.60 13.05 13.73
C PRO A 109 14.12 12.83 13.76
N LEU A 110 14.75 12.71 12.58
CA LEU A 110 16.16 12.37 12.42
C LEU A 110 16.94 13.56 11.83
N PRO A 111 18.24 13.66 12.12
CA PRO A 111 19.10 14.68 11.52
C PRO A 111 19.04 14.63 9.99
N GLU A 112 18.96 15.81 9.37
CA GLU A 112 19.03 15.97 7.91
C GLU A 112 20.47 15.84 7.38
N ALA A 113 21.46 15.71 8.28
CA ALA A 113 22.86 15.50 7.93
C ALA A 113 23.06 14.10 7.33
N PRO A 114 23.61 13.98 6.10
CA PRO A 114 23.93 12.70 5.50
C PRO A 114 24.98 11.95 6.30
N ILE A 115 24.85 10.63 6.37
CA ILE A 115 25.89 9.74 6.89
C ILE A 115 26.62 9.15 5.69
N GLU A 116 27.95 9.27 5.66
CA GLU A 116 28.76 8.59 4.66
C GLU A 116 28.88 7.10 5.00
N VAL A 117 28.28 6.26 4.16
CA VAL A 117 28.40 4.80 4.24
C VAL A 117 29.04 4.33 2.94
N LEU A 118 30.26 3.78 3.02
CA LEU A 118 30.98 3.22 1.86
C LEU A 118 31.13 4.21 0.68
N GLY A 119 31.29 5.51 0.95
CA GLY A 119 31.41 6.55 -0.08
C GLY A 119 30.08 7.02 -0.68
N ALA A 120 28.94 6.53 -0.19
CA ALA A 120 27.60 7.02 -0.52
C ALA A 120 27.03 7.86 0.63
N ASN A 121 26.47 9.02 0.29
CA ASN A 121 25.73 9.86 1.24
C ASN A 121 24.32 9.28 1.41
N VAL A 122 24.03 8.73 2.59
CA VAL A 122 22.71 8.15 2.90
C VAL A 122 22.05 8.96 4.00
N LEU A 123 20.80 9.36 3.79
CA LEU A 123 20.05 10.05 4.84
C LEU A 123 19.55 9.03 5.88
N PRO A 124 19.66 9.33 7.20
CA PRO A 124 19.14 8.44 8.24
C PRO A 124 17.65 8.08 8.05
N MET A 125 16.88 9.01 7.49
CA MET A 125 15.46 8.81 7.18
C MET A 125 15.24 7.72 6.11
N GLU A 126 16.10 7.63 5.09
CA GLU A 126 15.99 6.60 4.05
C GLU A 126 16.21 5.19 4.62
N LEU A 127 17.16 5.05 5.55
CA LEU A 127 17.38 3.81 6.28
C LEU A 127 16.15 3.45 7.11
N LEU A 128 15.59 4.41 7.86
CA LEU A 128 14.37 4.20 8.65
C LEU A 128 13.20 3.75 7.77
N VAL A 129 13.06 4.30 6.57
CA VAL A 129 12.02 3.87 5.61
C VAL A 129 12.24 2.42 5.15
N VAL A 130 13.47 2.03 4.82
CA VAL A 130 13.78 0.65 4.41
C VAL A 130 13.51 -0.33 5.55
N PHE A 131 14.05 -0.05 6.75
CA PHE A 131 13.85 -0.89 7.93
C PHE A 131 12.37 -0.94 8.34
N GLY A 132 11.69 0.21 8.38
CA GLY A 132 10.27 0.30 8.71
C GLY A 132 9.39 -0.46 7.72
N ALA A 133 9.67 -0.32 6.42
CA ALA A 133 8.98 -1.06 5.37
C ALA A 133 9.12 -2.59 5.53
N LEU A 134 10.35 -3.07 5.69
CA LEU A 134 10.63 -4.50 5.88
C LEU A 134 10.04 -5.02 7.19
N ALA A 135 10.17 -4.27 8.28
CA ALA A 135 9.59 -4.62 9.57
C ALA A 135 8.07 -4.73 9.47
N MET A 136 7.41 -3.79 8.83
CA MET A 136 5.96 -3.80 8.65
C MET A 136 5.50 -5.01 7.84
N MET A 137 6.13 -5.29 6.70
CA MET A 137 5.83 -6.48 5.89
C MET A 137 6.04 -7.77 6.68
N LEU A 138 7.16 -7.86 7.41
CA LEU A 138 7.48 -9.04 8.23
C LEU A 138 6.48 -9.22 9.37
N LEU A 139 6.07 -8.14 10.03
CA LEU A 139 5.04 -8.18 11.07
C LEU A 139 3.71 -8.71 10.52
N VAL A 140 3.27 -8.24 9.35
CA VAL A 140 2.04 -8.74 8.73
C VAL A 140 2.19 -10.21 8.31
N GLU A 141 3.31 -10.60 7.71
CA GLU A 141 3.56 -11.99 7.31
C GLU A 141 3.60 -12.93 8.53
N VAL A 142 4.27 -12.53 9.62
CA VAL A 142 4.31 -13.29 10.87
C VAL A 142 2.92 -13.37 11.50
N PHE A 143 2.17 -12.26 11.51
CA PHE A 143 0.78 -12.26 11.97
C PHE A 143 -0.08 -13.23 11.16
N ASN A 144 0.04 -13.21 9.82
CA ASN A 144 -0.69 -14.09 8.92
C ASN A 144 -0.33 -15.57 9.12
N ARG A 145 0.91 -15.90 9.48
CA ARG A 145 1.33 -17.30 9.70
C ARG A 145 1.03 -17.82 11.10
N LYS A 146 1.15 -16.98 12.13
CA LYS A 146 1.06 -17.42 13.54
C LYS A 146 -0.31 -17.21 14.17
N SER A 147 -1.11 -16.24 13.70
CA SER A 147 -2.43 -15.92 14.27
C SER A 147 -3.54 -16.83 13.74
N ILE A 148 -4.59 -17.05 14.55
CA ILE A 148 -5.82 -17.75 14.12
C ILE A 148 -6.48 -16.99 12.95
N TYR A 149 -6.54 -15.65 13.05
CA TYR A 149 -7.03 -14.80 11.97
C TYR A 149 -6.15 -14.89 10.71
N GLY A 150 -4.85 -15.08 10.88
CA GLY A 150 -3.91 -15.32 9.80
C GLY A 150 -4.13 -16.65 9.07
N LYS A 151 -4.38 -17.73 9.82
CA LYS A 151 -4.75 -19.02 9.22
C LYS A 151 -6.09 -18.92 8.47
N ALA A 152 -7.05 -18.17 9.01
CA ALA A 152 -8.31 -17.89 8.33
C ALA A 152 -8.11 -17.07 7.04
N PHE A 153 -7.17 -16.11 7.04
CA PHE A 153 -6.75 -15.38 5.85
C PHE A 153 -6.20 -16.32 4.78
N VAL A 154 -5.24 -17.19 5.14
CA VAL A 154 -4.64 -18.14 4.20
C VAL A 154 -5.68 -19.11 3.65
N ALA A 155 -6.57 -19.64 4.50
CA ALA A 155 -7.67 -20.51 4.08
C ALA A 155 -8.61 -19.80 3.08
N THR A 156 -9.04 -18.58 3.40
CA THR A 156 -9.90 -17.76 2.54
C THR A 156 -9.23 -17.41 1.21
N SER A 157 -7.90 -17.21 1.21
CA SER A 157 -7.14 -16.88 0.00
C SER A 157 -6.93 -18.05 -0.96
N ASN A 158 -6.98 -19.29 -0.45
CA ASN A 158 -6.89 -20.48 -1.30
C ASN A 158 -8.24 -20.81 -1.93
N ASP A 159 -9.29 -20.86 -1.11
CA ASP A 159 -10.65 -21.10 -1.56
C ASP A 159 -11.65 -20.48 -0.58
N ARG A 160 -12.30 -19.41 -1.02
CA ARG A 160 -13.26 -18.65 -0.22
C ARG A 160 -14.52 -19.46 0.07
N ASP A 161 -14.99 -20.27 -0.86
CA ASP A 161 -16.23 -21.04 -0.70
C ASP A 161 -15.98 -22.21 0.25
N ALA A 162 -14.87 -22.93 0.08
CA ALA A 162 -14.45 -23.98 0.99
C ALA A 162 -14.20 -23.44 2.41
N ALA A 163 -13.52 -22.29 2.55
CA ALA A 163 -13.32 -21.65 3.85
C ALA A 163 -14.66 -21.33 4.55
N GLY A 164 -15.65 -20.84 3.78
CA GLY A 164 -17.01 -20.59 4.29
C GLY A 164 -17.70 -21.86 4.76
N LEU A 165 -17.57 -22.98 4.03
CA LEU A 165 -18.12 -24.28 4.41
C LEU A 165 -17.47 -24.87 5.68
N MET A 166 -16.20 -24.53 5.94
CA MET A 166 -15.49 -24.91 7.17
C MET A 166 -15.81 -24.00 8.37
N GLY A 167 -16.82 -23.13 8.26
CA GLY A 167 -17.28 -22.25 9.34
C GLY A 167 -16.46 -20.97 9.52
N ILE A 168 -15.54 -20.66 8.61
CA ILE A 168 -14.77 -19.41 8.65
C ILE A 168 -15.66 -18.27 8.17
N ASN A 169 -15.75 -17.21 8.97
CA ASN A 169 -16.45 -15.99 8.56
C ASN A 169 -15.62 -15.21 7.53
N THR A 170 -15.72 -15.60 6.26
CA THR A 170 -14.99 -14.99 5.14
C THR A 170 -15.26 -13.50 5.00
N GLY A 171 -16.46 -13.04 5.35
CA GLY A 171 -16.79 -11.62 5.38
C GLY A 171 -15.91 -10.84 6.37
N MET A 172 -15.73 -11.36 7.59
CA MET A 172 -14.85 -10.75 8.59
C MET A 172 -13.38 -10.78 8.17
N VAL A 173 -12.94 -11.87 7.53
CA VAL A 173 -11.56 -11.99 7.00
C VAL A 173 -11.30 -10.95 5.91
N ILE A 174 -12.26 -10.71 5.01
CA ILE A 174 -12.15 -9.68 3.97
C ILE A 174 -12.10 -8.28 4.60
N THR A 175 -12.99 -7.96 5.55
CA THR A 175 -12.93 -6.69 6.29
C THR A 175 -11.56 -6.49 6.94
N PHE A 176 -11.02 -7.53 7.58
CA PHE A 176 -9.72 -7.47 8.23
C PHE A 176 -8.55 -7.31 7.23
N SER A 177 -8.64 -7.93 6.06
CA SER A 177 -7.68 -7.76 4.97
C SER A 177 -7.64 -6.33 4.44
N TYR A 178 -8.81 -5.72 4.22
CA TYR A 178 -8.91 -4.31 3.85
C TYR A 178 -8.37 -3.38 4.96
N ALA A 179 -8.62 -3.71 6.22
CA ALA A 179 -8.09 -2.97 7.37
C ALA A 179 -6.54 -3.03 7.43
N LEU A 180 -5.96 -4.22 7.27
CA LEU A 180 -4.51 -4.40 7.19
C LEU A 180 -3.90 -3.67 5.99
N SER A 181 -4.54 -3.73 4.83
CA SER A 181 -4.10 -3.04 3.62
C SER A 181 -4.02 -1.53 3.82
N SER A 182 -5.10 -0.90 4.29
CA SER A 182 -5.11 0.54 4.60
C SER A 182 -4.16 0.90 5.73
N LEU A 183 -3.98 0.04 6.74
CA LEU A 183 -2.98 0.24 7.79
C LEU A 183 -1.57 0.28 7.20
N THR A 184 -1.19 -0.68 6.35
CA THR A 184 0.13 -0.69 5.70
C THR A 184 0.33 0.53 4.79
N ALA A 185 -0.72 0.99 4.12
CA ALA A 185 -0.69 2.18 3.29
C ALA A 185 -0.50 3.46 4.13
N ALA A 186 -1.26 3.62 5.22
CA ALA A 186 -1.15 4.76 6.12
C ALA A 186 0.24 4.83 6.79
N PHE A 187 0.77 3.67 7.21
CA PHE A 187 2.13 3.55 7.73
C PHE A 187 3.17 3.95 6.68
N ALA A 188 3.04 3.48 5.44
CA ALA A 188 3.91 3.88 4.34
C ALA A 188 3.83 5.40 4.06
N GLY A 189 2.66 6.00 4.24
CA GLY A 189 2.44 7.45 4.15
C GLY A 189 3.28 8.25 5.14
N VAL A 190 3.24 7.86 6.42
CA VAL A 190 4.04 8.50 7.47
C VAL A 190 5.54 8.33 7.23
N LEU A 191 5.95 7.17 6.71
CA LEU A 191 7.35 6.89 6.39
C LEU A 191 7.86 7.73 5.21
N VAL A 192 7.04 7.93 4.17
CA VAL A 192 7.46 8.73 3.00
C VAL A 192 7.33 10.23 3.23
N ALA A 193 6.44 10.66 4.12
CA ALA A 193 6.10 12.06 4.32
C ALA A 193 7.30 12.99 4.63
N PRO A 194 8.35 12.58 5.37
CA PRO A 194 9.55 13.41 5.55
C PRO A 194 10.51 13.43 4.35
N LEU A 195 10.40 12.45 3.44
CA LEU A 195 11.23 12.36 2.23
C LEU A 195 10.63 13.10 1.03
N THR A 196 9.31 13.30 1.04
CA THR A 196 8.57 13.99 -0.01
C THR A 196 7.77 15.16 0.56
N LEU A 197 7.12 15.93 -0.29
CA LEU A 197 6.11 16.86 0.18
C LEU A 197 4.82 16.09 0.50
N THR A 198 4.13 16.50 1.57
CA THR A 198 2.89 15.89 2.02
C THR A 198 1.72 16.73 1.54
N GLY A 199 0.96 16.22 0.57
CA GLY A 199 -0.15 16.94 -0.04
C GLY A 199 -1.27 16.00 -0.49
N ALA A 200 -2.44 16.55 -0.77
CA ALA A 200 -3.62 15.75 -1.11
C ALA A 200 -3.50 15.01 -2.47
N THR A 201 -2.50 15.34 -3.28
CA THR A 201 -2.25 14.70 -4.59
C THR A 201 -1.29 13.51 -4.49
N MET A 202 -0.55 13.38 -3.37
CA MET A 202 0.48 12.33 -3.22
C MET A 202 -0.11 10.92 -3.26
N GLY A 203 -1.34 10.75 -2.76
CA GLY A 203 -2.00 9.46 -2.66
C GLY A 203 -2.22 8.81 -4.02
N ALA A 204 -2.76 9.56 -4.97
CA ALA A 204 -3.03 9.06 -6.32
C ALA A 204 -1.74 8.67 -7.06
N VAL A 205 -0.69 9.50 -6.99
CA VAL A 205 0.58 9.25 -7.68
C VAL A 205 1.28 8.02 -7.11
N LEU A 206 1.46 7.96 -5.78
CA LEU A 206 2.13 6.84 -5.13
C LEU A 206 1.31 5.55 -5.20
N GLY A 207 -0.02 5.66 -5.10
CA GLY A 207 -0.95 4.55 -5.25
C GLY A 207 -0.85 3.91 -6.64
N LEU A 208 -0.82 4.70 -7.70
CA LEU A 208 -0.68 4.19 -9.07
C LEU A 208 0.66 3.50 -9.29
N LYS A 209 1.76 4.06 -8.78
CA LYS A 209 3.09 3.42 -8.85
C LYS A 209 3.13 2.11 -8.08
N ALA A 210 2.56 2.08 -6.89
CA ALA A 210 2.46 0.87 -6.08
C ALA A 210 1.57 -0.19 -6.75
N PHE A 211 0.49 0.20 -7.41
CA PHE A 211 -0.33 -0.71 -8.21
C PHE A 211 0.47 -1.33 -9.36
N ALA A 212 1.27 -0.54 -10.08
CA ALA A 212 2.18 -1.06 -11.09
C ALA A 212 3.18 -2.08 -10.50
N VAL A 213 3.76 -1.78 -9.33
CA VAL A 213 4.61 -2.72 -8.59
C VAL A 213 3.86 -4.01 -8.22
N ALA A 214 2.60 -3.90 -7.78
CA ALA A 214 1.80 -5.06 -7.41
C ALA A 214 1.51 -5.98 -8.60
N ILE A 215 1.28 -5.42 -9.78
CA ILE A 215 1.15 -6.18 -11.05
C ILE A 215 2.49 -6.81 -11.44
N ILE A 216 3.58 -6.03 -11.42
CA ILE A 216 4.92 -6.51 -11.78
C ILE A 216 5.34 -7.68 -10.87
N GLY A 217 5.13 -7.54 -9.56
CA GLY A 217 5.45 -8.58 -8.58
C GLY A 217 4.51 -9.79 -8.64
N GLY A 218 3.25 -9.56 -9.04
CA GLY A 218 2.17 -10.53 -9.05
C GLY A 218 1.28 -10.40 -7.82
N LEU A 219 -0.02 -10.16 -8.05
CA LEU A 219 -1.02 -9.88 -7.00
C LEU A 219 -1.27 -11.04 -6.03
N SER A 220 -0.81 -12.25 -6.34
CA SER A 220 -0.94 -13.44 -5.50
C SER A 220 0.31 -13.79 -4.69
N SER A 221 1.42 -13.05 -4.85
CA SER A 221 2.71 -13.38 -4.23
C SER A 221 3.28 -12.19 -3.45
N GLY A 222 3.24 -12.29 -2.12
CA GLY A 222 3.84 -11.26 -1.24
C GLY A 222 5.33 -11.07 -1.48
N MET A 223 6.10 -12.16 -1.67
CA MET A 223 7.53 -12.07 -2.00
C MET A 223 7.76 -11.43 -3.38
N GLY A 224 6.88 -11.72 -4.35
CA GLY A 224 6.94 -11.11 -5.67
C GLY A 224 6.80 -9.59 -5.63
N VAL A 225 5.91 -9.09 -4.77
CA VAL A 225 5.71 -7.65 -4.56
C VAL A 225 6.94 -6.96 -3.98
N VAL A 226 7.64 -7.61 -3.04
CA VAL A 226 8.90 -7.06 -2.47
C VAL A 226 9.96 -6.92 -3.55
N VAL A 227 10.16 -7.98 -4.35
CA VAL A 227 11.12 -7.98 -5.45
C VAL A 227 10.72 -6.96 -6.53
N GLY A 228 9.44 -6.91 -6.92
CA GLY A 228 8.93 -5.95 -7.89
C GLY A 228 9.14 -4.50 -7.46
N GLY A 229 8.96 -4.21 -6.17
CA GLY A 229 9.16 -2.86 -5.63
C GLY A 229 10.63 -2.47 -5.52
N LEU A 230 11.53 -3.44 -5.32
CA LEU A 230 12.98 -3.22 -5.42
C LEU A 230 13.39 -2.95 -6.87
N ILE A 231 12.94 -3.77 -7.82
CA ILE A 231 13.24 -3.59 -9.26
C ILE A 231 12.80 -2.20 -9.72
N LEU A 232 11.54 -1.83 -9.45
CA LEU A 232 11.01 -0.54 -9.88
C LEU A 232 11.73 0.62 -9.18
N GLY A 233 11.99 0.52 -7.87
CA GLY A 233 12.72 1.56 -7.14
C GLY A 233 14.16 1.77 -7.64
N ILE A 234 14.89 0.69 -7.95
CA ILE A 234 16.25 0.77 -8.52
C ILE A 234 16.19 1.36 -9.93
N ALA A 235 15.23 0.95 -10.74
CA ALA A 235 15.04 1.48 -12.10
C ALA A 235 14.75 2.99 -12.09
N GLU A 236 13.79 3.46 -11.27
CA GLU A 236 13.48 4.89 -11.15
C GLU A 236 14.69 5.70 -10.66
N THR A 237 15.43 5.18 -9.67
CA THR A 237 16.61 5.86 -9.11
C THR A 237 17.73 5.97 -10.14
N THR A 238 17.99 4.88 -10.86
CA THR A 238 19.04 4.81 -11.89
C THR A 238 18.71 5.73 -13.07
N THR A 239 17.49 5.70 -13.58
CA THR A 239 17.06 6.59 -14.68
C THR A 239 17.04 8.04 -14.25
N GLY A 240 16.62 8.34 -13.02
CA GLY A 240 16.67 9.68 -12.47
C GLY A 240 18.09 10.23 -12.33
N PHE A 241 19.08 9.37 -12.07
CA PHE A 241 20.48 9.75 -11.95
C PHE A 241 21.17 9.92 -13.32
N TYR A 242 20.95 8.99 -14.26
CA TYR A 242 21.67 8.97 -15.54
C TYR A 242 21.02 9.77 -16.67
N LEU A 243 19.69 9.88 -16.72
CA LEU A 243 18.99 10.61 -17.79
C LEU A 243 18.57 12.00 -17.33
N SER A 244 17.55 12.06 -16.47
CA SER A 244 17.02 13.27 -15.86
C SER A 244 15.87 12.90 -14.93
N THR A 245 15.61 13.75 -13.94
CA THR A 245 14.49 13.58 -13.01
C THR A 245 13.12 13.57 -13.69
N GLY A 246 12.99 14.20 -14.87
CA GLY A 246 11.76 14.21 -15.66
C GLY A 246 11.39 12.85 -16.27
N TYR A 247 12.36 11.94 -16.41
CA TYR A 247 12.14 10.59 -16.95
C TYR A 247 11.95 9.53 -15.85
N LYS A 248 11.87 9.92 -14.57
CA LYS A 248 11.76 8.99 -13.44
C LYS A 248 10.54 8.06 -13.53
N ASP A 249 9.45 8.48 -14.18
CA ASP A 249 8.22 7.69 -14.26
C ASP A 249 8.21 6.70 -15.44
N VAL A 250 9.08 6.91 -16.44
CA VAL A 250 9.13 6.09 -17.66
C VAL A 250 9.49 4.62 -17.38
N PRO A 251 10.51 4.30 -16.56
CA PRO A 251 10.87 2.92 -16.26
C PRO A 251 9.71 2.12 -15.66
N GLY A 252 8.92 2.74 -14.77
CA GLY A 252 7.77 2.09 -14.16
C GLY A 252 6.73 1.66 -15.19
N LEU A 253 6.39 2.55 -16.12
CA LEU A 253 5.44 2.27 -17.19
C LEU A 253 5.96 1.21 -18.18
N VAL A 254 7.22 1.30 -18.58
CA VAL A 254 7.85 0.35 -19.52
C VAL A 254 7.95 -1.04 -18.90
N LEU A 255 8.39 -1.15 -17.64
CA LEU A 255 8.45 -2.42 -16.92
C LEU A 255 7.07 -3.05 -16.78
N LEU A 256 6.05 -2.26 -16.46
CA LEU A 256 4.67 -2.73 -16.37
C LEU A 256 4.21 -3.33 -17.70
N LEU A 257 4.41 -2.62 -18.81
CA LEU A 257 4.02 -3.10 -20.14
C LEU A 257 4.78 -4.37 -20.54
N LEU A 258 6.09 -4.43 -20.29
CA LEU A 258 6.90 -5.62 -20.58
C LEU A 258 6.42 -6.83 -19.77
N VAL A 259 6.20 -6.67 -18.46
CA VAL A 259 5.75 -7.78 -17.62
C VAL A 259 4.35 -8.24 -18.03
N LEU A 260 3.42 -7.34 -18.33
CA LEU A 260 2.10 -7.72 -18.82
C LEU A 260 2.14 -8.44 -20.18
N THR A 261 3.07 -8.06 -21.06
CA THR A 261 3.25 -8.68 -22.38
C THR A 261 3.80 -10.10 -22.27
N PHE A 262 4.83 -10.30 -21.44
CA PHE A 262 5.54 -11.58 -21.37
C PHE A 262 5.06 -12.51 -20.25
N LYS A 263 4.47 -11.97 -19.18
CA LYS A 263 4.07 -12.74 -17.99
C LYS A 263 2.88 -12.07 -17.28
N PRO A 264 1.65 -12.22 -17.81
CA PRO A 264 0.45 -11.49 -17.35
C PRO A 264 0.03 -11.78 -15.91
N ALA A 265 0.52 -12.88 -15.31
CA ALA A 265 0.34 -13.16 -13.88
C ALA A 265 1.30 -12.36 -12.96
N GLY A 266 2.25 -11.63 -13.53
CA GLY A 266 3.38 -11.01 -12.82
C GLY A 266 4.59 -11.94 -12.72
N LEU A 267 5.71 -11.40 -12.25
CA LEU A 267 6.99 -12.12 -12.14
C LEU A 267 6.89 -13.37 -11.25
N PHE A 268 6.08 -13.34 -10.20
CA PHE A 268 5.91 -14.44 -9.24
C PHE A 268 4.45 -14.86 -9.05
N GLY A 269 3.54 -14.46 -9.95
CA GLY A 269 2.15 -14.90 -9.88
C GLY A 269 2.00 -16.38 -10.21
N LYS A 270 1.15 -17.06 -9.47
CA LYS A 270 0.74 -18.44 -9.79
C LYS A 270 -0.32 -18.40 -10.88
N THR A 271 -0.09 -19.12 -11.99
CA THR A 271 -1.13 -19.34 -13.00
C THR A 271 -2.24 -20.19 -12.37
N ALA A 272 -3.45 -19.66 -12.29
CA ALA A 272 -4.60 -20.44 -11.85
C ALA A 272 -4.87 -21.53 -12.91
N ILE A 273 -4.43 -22.76 -12.65
CA ILE A 273 -4.83 -23.93 -13.44
C ILE A 273 -6.27 -24.22 -13.04
N LYS A 274 -7.23 -23.66 -13.78
CA LYS A 274 -8.63 -24.06 -13.65
C LYS A 274 -8.75 -25.47 -14.24
N LYS A 275 -8.65 -26.49 -13.39
CA LYS A 275 -8.99 -27.86 -13.80
C LYS A 275 -10.49 -27.88 -14.13
N VAL A 276 -10.79 -28.13 -15.39
CA VAL A 276 -12.14 -28.43 -15.90
C VAL A 276 -12.41 -29.90 -15.65
#